data_AF-A0A3B8JI49-F1
#
_entry.id   AF-A0A3B8JI49-F1
#
_cell.length_a   1.000
_cell.length_b   1.000
_cell.length_c   1.000
_cell.angle_alpha   90.00
_cell.angle_beta   90.00
_cell.angle_gamma   90.00
#
_symmetry.space_group_name_H-M   'P 1'
#
loop_
_entity.id
_entity.type
_entity.pdbx_description
1 polymer ?
#
loop_
_entity_poly.entity_id
_entity_poly.type
_entity_poly.pdbx_seq_one_letter_code
_entity_poly.pdbx_strand_id
1 'polypeptide(L)'
;MKPKEVDKPQEISFSFRYFKDDNDKFSVRNRDATYLQALLVRLRDLSTLTVQEIVNNRSKSLRCHKIVWNNTTESGFGLPNENQLVDSPYQFQISANEHGRIHGFLIENIFYIVWLDPDHNLYQ
;
A
#
# COMPACT_ATOMS: atom_id res chain seq x y z
N MET A 1 10.24 -40.55 5.35
CA MET A 1 10.26 -39.09 5.07
C MET A 1 8.96 -38.50 5.60
N LYS A 2 9.00 -37.49 6.47
CA LYS A 2 7.79 -36.72 6.79
C LYS A 2 7.46 -35.86 5.56
N PRO A 3 6.19 -35.74 5.15
CA PRO A 3 5.81 -34.78 4.12
C PRO A 3 6.29 -33.39 4.56
N LYS A 4 6.94 -32.63 3.67
CA LYS A 4 7.15 -31.20 3.91
C LYS A 4 5.76 -30.59 4.03
N GLU A 5 5.45 -30.00 5.19
CA GLU A 5 4.29 -29.12 5.32
C GLU A 5 4.40 -28.06 4.22
N VAL A 6 3.39 -28.00 3.36
CA VAL A 6 3.29 -26.92 2.39
C VAL A 6 2.89 -25.69 3.19
N ASP A 7 3.80 -24.72 3.25
CA ASP A 7 3.56 -23.49 4.00
C ASP A 7 2.29 -22.83 3.46
N LYS A 8 1.33 -22.58 4.35
CA LYS A 8 0.05 -21.99 3.92
C LYS A 8 0.32 -20.56 3.47
N PRO A 9 -0.35 -20.08 2.40
CA PRO A 9 -0.25 -18.69 2.01
C PRO A 9 -0.61 -17.80 3.21
N GLN A 10 0.29 -16.87 3.57
CA GLN A 10 0.03 -15.93 4.66
C GLN A 10 -0.79 -14.74 4.15
N GLU A 11 -1.78 -14.35 4.95
CA GLU A 11 -2.57 -13.12 4.75
C GLU A 11 -1.68 -11.88 4.90
N ILE A 12 -2.07 -10.80 4.23
CA ILE A 12 -1.32 -9.55 4.26
C ILE A 12 -1.42 -8.89 5.65
N SER A 13 -0.32 -8.33 6.12
CA SER A 13 -0.27 -7.47 7.30
C SER A 13 0.20 -6.08 6.93
N PHE A 14 -0.19 -5.06 7.71
CA PHE A 14 0.20 -3.67 7.47
C PHE A 14 1.15 -3.18 8.55
N SER A 15 2.26 -2.59 8.14
CA SER A 15 3.26 -2.00 9.02
C SER A 15 3.37 -0.50 8.79
N PHE A 16 3.39 0.27 9.87
CA PHE A 16 3.57 1.72 9.86
C PHE A 16 5.02 2.14 10.16
N ARG A 17 5.97 1.19 10.16
CA ARG A 17 7.38 1.46 10.50
C ARG A 17 8.03 2.57 9.66
N TYR A 18 7.60 2.73 8.41
CA TYR A 18 8.12 3.73 7.47
C TYR A 18 7.10 4.81 7.12
N PHE A 19 6.01 4.91 7.89
CA PHE A 19 4.96 5.90 7.67
C PHE A 19 5.53 7.31 7.87
N LYS A 20 5.33 8.18 6.87
CA LYS A 20 5.75 9.59 6.89
C LYS A 20 4.53 10.48 7.06
N ASP A 21 4.37 11.08 8.23
CA ASP A 21 3.29 12.02 8.57
C ASP A 21 3.71 13.49 8.44
N ASP A 22 4.98 13.73 8.11
CA ASP A 22 5.61 15.04 7.89
C ASP A 22 5.56 15.51 6.43
N ASN A 23 5.03 14.69 5.52
CA ASN A 23 4.91 15.02 4.10
C ASN A 23 3.57 15.73 3.81
N ASP A 24 3.60 17.03 3.51
CA ASP A 24 2.39 17.82 3.22
C ASP A 24 1.64 17.34 1.97
N LYS A 25 2.36 16.84 0.96
CA LYS A 25 1.79 16.36 -0.30
C LYS A 25 1.02 15.05 -0.13
N PHE A 26 1.47 14.20 0.79
CA PHE A 26 0.86 12.91 1.10
C PHE A 26 0.38 12.87 2.55
N SER A 27 -0.50 13.81 2.89
CA SER A 27 -0.99 14.02 4.25
C SER A 27 -2.49 13.79 4.38
N VAL A 28 -2.91 13.40 5.58
CA VAL A 28 -4.33 13.32 5.98
C VAL A 28 -4.74 14.46 6.91
N ARG A 29 -3.89 15.46 7.14
CA ARG A 29 -4.15 16.56 8.10
C ARG A 29 -5.46 17.30 7.84
N ASN A 30 -5.87 17.42 6.58
CA ASN A 30 -7.10 18.10 6.17
C ASN A 30 -8.23 17.11 5.85
N ARG A 31 -8.27 15.95 6.53
CA ARG A 31 -9.29 14.92 6.37
C ARG A 31 -10.11 14.77 7.64
N ASP A 32 -11.38 14.42 7.45
CA ASP A 32 -12.31 14.20 8.53
C ASP A 32 -12.25 12.76 9.07
N ALA A 33 -13.06 12.47 10.09
CA ALA A 33 -13.16 11.14 10.65
C ALA A 33 -13.71 10.11 9.65
N THR A 34 -14.53 10.53 8.69
CA THR A 34 -15.09 9.68 7.63
C THR A 34 -13.98 9.07 6.77
N TYR A 35 -13.00 9.88 6.39
CA TYR A 35 -11.82 9.40 5.68
C TYR A 35 -11.05 8.34 6.46
N LEU A 36 -10.78 8.61 7.75
CA LEU A 36 -10.06 7.66 8.61
C LEU A 36 -10.84 6.36 8.78
N GLN A 37 -12.16 6.43 8.91
CA GLN A 37 -13.03 5.26 8.95
C GLN A 37 -12.93 4.44 7.64
N ALA A 38 -12.97 5.10 6.48
CA ALA A 38 -12.83 4.43 5.19
C ALA A 38 -11.46 3.76 5.03
N LEU A 39 -10.38 4.40 5.48
CA LEU A 39 -9.04 3.83 5.51
C LEU A 39 -8.98 2.57 6.38
N LEU A 40 -9.50 2.63 7.61
CA LEU A 40 -9.50 1.48 8.53
C LEU A 40 -10.32 0.31 7.98
N VAL A 41 -11.51 0.59 7.42
CA VAL A 41 -12.34 -0.41 6.75
C VAL A 41 -11.58 -1.06 5.59
N ARG A 42 -10.89 -0.26 4.77
CA ARG A 42 -10.11 -0.79 3.66
C ARG A 42 -8.97 -1.70 4.12
N LEU A 43 -8.19 -1.26 5.11
CA LEU A 43 -7.08 -2.06 5.64
C LEU A 43 -7.58 -3.38 6.24
N ARG A 44 -8.70 -3.36 6.97
CA ARG A 44 -9.36 -4.57 7.48
C ARG A 44 -9.78 -5.51 6.34
N ASP A 45 -10.41 -4.98 5.30
CA ASP A 45 -10.90 -5.83 4.21
C ASP A 45 -9.73 -6.45 3.44
N LEU A 46 -8.66 -5.69 3.21
CA LEU A 46 -7.45 -6.20 2.57
C LEU A 46 -6.70 -7.21 3.45
N SER A 47 -6.72 -7.08 4.79
CA SER A 47 -6.03 -8.02 5.69
C SER A 47 -6.60 -9.43 5.68
N THR A 48 -7.74 -9.67 5.01
CA THR A 48 -8.31 -11.02 4.80
C THR A 48 -7.79 -11.70 3.54
N LEU A 49 -6.94 -11.02 2.77
CA LEU A 49 -6.41 -11.50 1.51
C LEU A 49 -4.91 -11.77 1.63
N THR A 50 -4.43 -12.75 0.89
CA THR A 50 -3.02 -13.01 0.68
C THR A 50 -2.41 -11.99 -0.29
N VAL A 51 -1.08 -11.82 -0.26
CA VAL A 51 -0.38 -10.94 -1.23
C VAL A 51 -0.64 -11.37 -2.67
N GLN A 52 -0.70 -12.68 -2.94
CA GLN A 52 -0.98 -13.20 -4.28
C GLN A 52 -2.39 -12.84 -4.74
N GLU A 53 -3.40 -12.95 -3.87
CA GLU A 53 -4.76 -12.51 -4.18
C GLU A 53 -4.80 -11.02 -4.43
N ILE A 54 -4.02 -10.21 -3.70
CA ILE A 54 -4.02 -8.76 -3.89
C ILE A 54 -3.35 -8.36 -5.21
N VAL A 55 -2.17 -8.90 -5.49
CA VAL A 55 -1.35 -8.52 -6.66
C VAL A 55 -1.91 -9.09 -7.96
N ASN A 56 -2.51 -10.28 -7.94
CA ASN A 56 -3.05 -10.93 -9.14
C ASN A 56 -4.50 -10.52 -9.45
N ASN A 57 -5.19 -9.88 -8.51
CA ASN A 57 -6.57 -9.47 -8.71
C ASN A 57 -6.68 -8.28 -9.64
N ARG A 58 -7.13 -8.56 -10.86
CA ARG A 58 -7.38 -7.57 -11.93
C ARG A 58 -8.71 -6.82 -11.77
N SER A 59 -9.44 -7.02 -10.67
CA SER A 59 -10.71 -6.32 -10.47
C SER A 59 -10.47 -4.82 -10.37
N LYS A 60 -11.39 -4.06 -10.98
CA LYS A 60 -11.38 -2.59 -10.91
C LYS A 60 -11.55 -2.04 -9.50
N SER A 61 -11.91 -2.87 -8.52
CA SER A 61 -12.16 -2.50 -7.12
C SER A 61 -10.96 -2.74 -6.20
N LEU A 62 -10.03 -3.63 -6.55
CA LEU A 62 -8.83 -3.82 -5.73
C LEU A 62 -7.72 -2.83 -6.10
N ARG A 63 -7.51 -2.61 -7.41
CA ARG A 63 -6.52 -1.67 -8.00
C ARG A 63 -5.19 -1.62 -7.23
N CYS A 64 -4.66 -2.79 -6.90
CA CYS A 64 -3.28 -2.93 -6.48
C CYS A 64 -2.40 -2.79 -7.72
N HIS A 65 -1.59 -1.73 -7.76
CA HIS A 65 -0.72 -1.48 -8.90
C HIS A 65 0.71 -1.20 -8.45
N LYS A 66 1.68 -1.76 -9.17
CA LYS A 66 3.08 -1.36 -8.99
C LYS A 66 3.22 0.13 -9.29
N ILE A 67 4.02 0.81 -8.49
CA ILE A 67 4.41 2.20 -8.76
C ILE A 67 5.51 2.17 -9.83
N VAL A 68 5.32 2.99 -10.87
CA VAL A 68 6.30 3.16 -11.96
C VAL A 68 6.83 4.57 -11.83
N TRP A 69 7.98 4.72 -11.17
CA TRP A 69 8.50 6.02 -10.75
C TRP A 69 8.70 7.02 -11.89
N ASN A 70 9.01 6.53 -13.09
CA ASN A 70 9.16 7.38 -14.28
C ASN A 70 7.87 8.12 -14.69
N ASN A 71 6.71 7.67 -14.20
CA ASN A 71 5.41 8.27 -14.48
C ASN A 71 4.83 9.01 -13.26
N THR A 72 5.64 9.23 -12.22
CA THR A 72 5.22 9.87 -10.99
C THR A 72 5.99 11.16 -10.76
N THR A 73 5.43 11.98 -9.88
CA THR A 73 6.06 13.22 -9.42
C THR A 73 7.20 12.99 -8.43
N GLU A 74 7.37 11.77 -7.93
CA GLU A 74 8.45 11.34 -7.06
C GLU A 74 9.32 10.28 -7.77
N SER A 75 10.60 10.18 -7.39
CA SER A 75 11.52 9.16 -7.92
C SER A 75 11.73 7.95 -6.98
N GLY A 76 11.04 7.94 -5.85
CA GLY A 76 11.16 6.97 -4.76
C GLY A 76 10.52 7.50 -3.49
N PHE A 77 10.42 6.67 -2.46
CA PHE A 77 9.90 7.01 -1.14
C PHE A 77 10.86 7.92 -0.33
N GLY A 78 12.13 8.00 -0.71
CA GLY A 78 13.15 8.74 0.02
C GLY A 78 13.47 8.08 1.37
N LEU A 79 13.57 6.75 1.38
CA LEU A 79 13.96 5.98 2.57
C LEU A 79 15.48 5.73 2.59
N PRO A 80 16.11 5.64 3.77
CA PRO A 80 17.50 5.20 3.85
C PRO A 80 17.67 3.81 3.23
N ASN A 81 18.69 3.64 2.37
CA ASN A 81 18.96 2.38 1.66
C ASN A 81 17.76 1.84 0.86
N GLU A 82 16.90 2.72 0.34
CA GLU A 82 15.67 2.35 -0.37
C GLU A 82 15.91 1.31 -1.47
N ASN A 83 16.95 1.45 -2.28
CA ASN A 83 17.27 0.51 -3.37
C ASN A 83 17.54 -0.93 -2.91
N GLN A 84 17.85 -1.14 -1.62
CA GLN A 84 18.04 -2.47 -1.03
C GLN A 84 16.80 -2.93 -0.26
N LEU A 85 16.04 -1.98 0.28
CA LEU A 85 14.87 -2.23 1.13
C LEU A 85 13.59 -2.46 0.31
N VAL A 86 13.41 -1.70 -0.75
CA VAL A 86 12.19 -1.62 -1.55
C VAL A 86 12.41 -2.34 -2.86
N ASP A 87 12.04 -3.62 -2.91
CA ASP A 87 12.07 -4.39 -4.15
C ASP A 87 10.87 -4.02 -5.06
N SER A 88 9.66 -3.99 -4.49
CA SER A 88 8.44 -3.74 -5.26
C SER A 88 7.58 -2.67 -4.60
N PRO A 89 7.57 -1.43 -5.14
CA PRO A 89 6.68 -0.37 -4.68
C PRO A 89 5.27 -0.58 -5.25
N TYR A 90 4.25 -0.38 -4.43
CA TYR A 90 2.86 -0.64 -4.73
C TYR A 90 1.95 0.46 -4.18
N GLN A 91 0.80 0.61 -4.82
CA GLN A 91 -0.29 1.47 -4.37
C GLN A 91 -1.59 0.67 -4.27
N PHE A 92 -2.43 1.03 -3.29
CA PHE A 92 -3.80 0.56 -3.17
C PHE A 92 -4.78 1.72 -3.17
N GLN A 93 -5.96 1.51 -3.72
CA GLN A 93 -7.05 2.45 -3.54
C GLN A 93 -7.72 2.27 -2.17
N ILE A 94 -8.06 3.38 -1.52
CA ILE A 94 -8.83 3.36 -0.26
C ILE A 94 -10.29 3.00 -0.52
N SER A 95 -10.89 3.62 -1.54
CA SER A 95 -12.21 3.30 -2.09
C SER A 95 -12.18 3.39 -3.61
N ALA A 96 -13.26 3.01 -4.29
CA ALA A 96 -13.36 3.14 -5.75
C ALA A 96 -13.29 4.62 -6.17
N ASN A 97 -12.07 5.13 -6.37
CA ASN A 97 -11.71 6.45 -6.86
C ASN A 97 -12.08 7.69 -6.03
N GLU A 98 -12.67 7.58 -4.83
CA GLU A 98 -13.13 8.77 -4.07
C GLU A 98 -12.20 9.20 -2.92
N HIS A 99 -11.43 8.27 -2.34
CA HIS A 99 -10.65 8.55 -1.12
C HIS A 99 -9.14 8.44 -1.30
N GLY A 100 -8.64 8.48 -2.53
CA GLY A 100 -7.21 8.45 -2.78
C GLY A 100 -6.56 7.07 -2.58
N ARG A 101 -5.27 7.09 -2.29
CA ARG A 101 -4.39 5.92 -2.35
C ARG A 101 -3.50 5.77 -1.13
N ILE A 102 -3.13 4.54 -0.84
CA ILE A 102 -2.09 4.19 0.13
C ILE A 102 -0.87 3.76 -0.70
N HIS A 103 0.29 4.38 -0.46
CA HIS A 103 1.54 4.02 -1.14
C HIS A 103 2.52 3.39 -0.17
N GLY A 104 3.23 2.37 -0.64
CA GLY A 104 4.16 1.61 0.17
C GLY A 104 4.81 0.49 -0.62
N PHE A 105 5.32 -0.52 0.09
CA PHE A 105 6.03 -1.63 -0.52
C PHE A 105 5.83 -2.93 0.25
N LEU A 106 6.04 -4.05 -0.43
CA LEU A 106 5.89 -5.39 0.13
C LEU A 106 7.25 -6.00 0.49
N ILE A 107 7.32 -6.59 1.68
CA ILE A 107 8.34 -7.59 2.03
C ILE A 107 7.58 -8.79 2.57
N GLU A 108 7.70 -9.94 1.90
CA GLU A 108 6.92 -11.15 2.19
C GLU A 108 5.40 -10.86 2.20
N ASN A 109 4.73 -11.05 3.32
CA ASN A 109 3.30 -10.75 3.50
C ASN A 109 3.04 -9.40 4.20
N ILE A 110 4.07 -8.58 4.45
CA ILE A 110 3.92 -7.30 5.12
C ILE A 110 3.98 -6.16 4.12
N PHE A 111 2.91 -5.37 4.06
CA PHE A 111 2.90 -4.09 3.38
C PHE A 111 3.32 -2.97 4.32
N TYR A 112 4.44 -2.33 4.00
CA TYR A 112 4.95 -1.18 4.72
C TYR A 112 4.32 0.09 4.13
N ILE A 113 3.41 0.70 4.87
CA ILE A 113 2.76 1.96 4.49
C ILE A 113 3.80 3.08 4.65
N VAL A 114 3.97 3.87 3.60
CA VAL A 114 4.85 5.05 3.60
C VAL A 114 4.02 6.33 3.53
N TRP A 115 3.05 6.40 2.62
CA TRP A 115 2.28 7.60 2.34
C TRP A 115 0.77 7.32 2.27
N LEU A 116 -0.01 8.32 2.68
CA LEU A 116 -1.44 8.40 2.42
C LEU A 116 -1.68 9.56 1.45
N ASP A 117 -2.16 9.26 0.26
CA ASP A 117 -2.32 10.20 -0.84
C ASP A 117 -3.80 10.38 -1.18
N PRO A 118 -4.55 11.12 -0.34
CA PRO A 118 -5.97 11.32 -0.55
C PRO A 118 -6.31 12.08 -1.85
N ASP A 119 -5.40 12.93 -2.32
CA ASP A 119 -5.60 13.83 -3.46
C ASP A 119 -5.04 13.29 -4.79
N HIS A 120 -4.51 12.07 -4.80
CA HIS A 120 -3.90 11.43 -5.98
C HIS A 120 -2.68 12.19 -6.52
N ASN A 121 -1.91 12.84 -5.66
CA ASN A 121 -0.79 13.71 -6.00
C ASN A 121 0.43 12.97 -6.57
N LEU A 122 0.51 11.64 -6.42
CA LEU A 122 1.68 10.89 -6.90
C LEU A 122 1.75 10.85 -8.43
N TYR A 123 0.61 10.73 -9.12
CA TYR A 123 0.52 10.66 -10.57
C TYR A 123 -0.16 11.93 -11.10
N GLN A 124 0.36 12.50 -12.20
CA GLN A 124 -0.27 13.62 -12.92
C GLN A 124 -0.88 13.15 -14.24
#